data_AF-A0A0Q7W2P7-F1
#
_entry.id   AF-A0A0Q7W2P7-F1
#
_cell.length_a   1.000
_cell.length_b   1.000
_cell.length_c   1.000
_cell.angle_alpha   90.00
_cell.angle_beta   90.00
_cell.angle_gamma   90.00
#
_symmetry.space_group_name_H-M   'P 1'
#
loop_
_entity.id
_entity.type
_entity.pdbx_description
1 polymer ?
#
loop_
_entity_poly.entity_id
_entity_poly.type
_entity_poly.pdbx_seq_one_letter_code
_entity_poly.pdbx_strand_id
1 'polypeptide(L)'
;MLRLVDDIYIGSDNIDDAHTYLSGIRDAIRAFELDINESKTVILSASDDLEPYWPVEIRRELERYKSEGLPNSQMKADFVHFMDEILRKAASYKDEGIVKFAVRKMDELAIWTEYWDIIEPFLVRAAINFPHCWDYVARVVAWRNVVKSIDQKKWIEVIDKSIRQNVKSGHDSEISWALWLLKEIEGPLDKEIFEAVLLRCGPMPCLIALDIHEKSKAPYKIPKEALLERLGDQPMLSNNWLLAYEGDRQFGLKIKSKNIQGNQFFKQLYDDDVSFYNRDAESWVFEDEDDKGSVKFAIEKGAGGYDSLYEDGDDDDDDDEF
;
A
#
# COMPACT_ATOMS: atom_id res chain seq x y z
N MET A 1 7.73 28.51 -11.90
CA MET A 1 7.93 27.36 -11.00
C MET A 1 6.61 27.08 -10.33
N LEU A 2 6.10 25.86 -10.46
CA LEU A 2 4.94 25.34 -9.74
C LEU A 2 5.46 24.26 -8.78
N ARG A 3 4.88 24.17 -7.59
CA ARG A 3 5.24 23.17 -6.59
C ARG A 3 3.98 22.61 -5.95
N LEU A 4 3.87 21.29 -5.92
CA LEU A 4 2.82 20.55 -5.23
C LEU A 4 3.48 19.58 -4.24
N VAL A 5 3.46 19.92 -2.95
CA VAL A 5 4.16 19.16 -1.89
C VAL A 5 5.65 18.95 -2.23
N ASP A 6 6.02 17.76 -2.70
CA ASP A 6 7.38 17.37 -3.06
C ASP A 6 7.64 17.42 -4.58
N ASP A 7 6.58 17.53 -5.39
CA ASP A 7 6.67 17.63 -6.84
C ASP A 7 6.92 19.09 -7.27
N ILE A 8 7.94 19.29 -8.11
CA ILE A 8 8.37 20.62 -8.58
C ILE A 8 8.41 20.63 -10.11
N TYR A 9 7.72 21.61 -10.70
CA TYR A 9 7.72 21.86 -12.14
C TYR A 9 8.34 23.23 -12.44
N ILE A 10 9.30 23.27 -13.35
CA ILE A 10 10.00 24.50 -13.75
C ILE A 10 9.99 24.58 -15.27
N GLY A 11 9.37 25.64 -15.78
CA GLY A 11 9.44 25.98 -17.20
C GLY A 11 10.73 26.74 -17.52
N SER A 12 11.28 26.49 -18.70
CA SER A 12 12.38 27.23 -19.31
C SER A 12 12.07 27.50 -20.77
N ASP A 13 12.73 28.52 -21.35
CA ASP A 13 12.54 28.88 -22.76
C ASP A 13 13.35 27.97 -23.71
N ASN A 14 14.37 27.28 -23.20
CA ASN A 14 15.20 26.33 -23.93
C ASN A 14 15.76 25.23 -23.02
N ILE A 15 16.32 24.18 -23.64
CA ILE A 15 16.82 22.99 -22.95
C ILE A 15 18.09 23.26 -22.12
N ASP A 16 18.94 24.18 -22.56
CA ASP A 16 20.18 24.53 -21.85
C ASP A 16 19.88 25.23 -20.51
N ASP A 17 18.88 26.11 -20.51
CA ASP A 17 18.37 26.76 -19.31
C ASP A 17 17.72 25.74 -18.37
N ALA A 18 16.97 24.76 -18.90
CA ALA A 18 16.39 23.67 -18.09
C ALA A 18 17.48 22.87 -17.36
N HIS A 19 18.55 22.49 -18.06
CA HIS A 19 19.69 21.80 -17.46
C HIS A 19 20.38 22.64 -16.39
N THR A 20 20.51 23.94 -16.64
CA THR A 20 21.09 24.90 -15.70
C THR A 20 20.25 24.99 -14.43
N TYR A 21 18.92 25.11 -14.56
CA TYR A 21 18.00 25.14 -13.42
C TYR A 21 18.03 23.83 -12.63
N LEU A 22 18.01 22.68 -13.31
CA LEU A 22 18.10 21.38 -12.65
C LEU A 22 19.40 21.22 -11.85
N SER A 23 20.54 21.67 -12.41
CA SER A 23 21.81 21.68 -11.68
C SER A 23 21.76 22.58 -10.44
N GLY A 24 21.19 23.78 -10.56
CA GLY A 24 21.05 24.70 -9.44
C GLY A 24 20.19 24.14 -8.31
N ILE A 25 19.11 23.42 -8.64
CA ILE A 25 18.25 22.77 -7.65
C ILE A 25 18.99 21.62 -6.97
N ARG A 26 19.69 20.76 -7.72
CA ARG A 26 20.50 19.68 -7.15
C ARG A 26 21.46 20.24 -6.08
N ASP A 27 22.16 21.31 -6.40
CA ASP A 27 23.10 21.94 -5.47
C ASP A 27 22.39 22.56 -4.25
N ALA A 28 21.23 23.19 -4.46
CA ALA A 28 20.46 23.80 -3.39
C ALA A 28 19.88 22.78 -2.41
N ILE A 29 19.31 21.67 -2.88
CA ILE A 29 18.70 20.67 -2.00
C ILE A 29 19.74 19.84 -1.25
N ARG A 30 20.94 19.67 -1.81
CA ARG A 30 22.07 19.03 -1.13
C ARG A 30 22.50 19.79 0.12
N ALA A 31 22.31 21.10 0.17
CA ALA A 31 22.55 21.89 1.38
C ALA A 31 21.64 21.50 2.55
N PHE A 32 20.52 20.82 2.27
CA PHE A 32 19.58 20.29 3.25
C PHE A 32 19.69 18.76 3.42
N GLU A 33 20.79 18.15 2.93
CA GLU A 33 21.01 16.70 2.95
C GLU A 33 19.93 15.89 2.20
N LEU A 34 19.24 16.54 1.26
CA LEU A 34 18.28 15.90 0.36
C LEU A 34 18.93 15.59 -0.98
N ASP A 35 18.43 14.55 -1.66
CA ASP A 35 18.88 14.16 -2.99
C ASP A 35 17.69 14.03 -3.96
N ILE A 36 17.97 14.24 -5.25
CA ILE A 36 16.94 14.13 -6.29
C ILE A 36 16.72 12.65 -6.63
N ASN A 37 15.47 12.27 -6.84
CA ASN A 37 15.17 10.99 -7.44
C ASN A 37 15.41 11.04 -8.96
N GLU A 38 16.59 10.60 -9.38
CA GLU A 38 17.03 10.59 -10.79
C GLU A 38 16.13 9.73 -11.70
N SER A 39 15.39 8.75 -11.16
CA SER A 39 14.47 7.95 -11.99
C SER A 39 13.15 8.68 -12.28
N LYS A 40 12.79 9.67 -11.45
CA LYS A 40 11.57 10.47 -11.60
C LYS A 40 11.81 11.85 -12.19
N THR A 41 13.07 12.28 -12.28
CA THR A 41 13.42 13.63 -12.71
C THR A 41 13.72 13.65 -14.20
N VAL A 42 12.93 14.39 -14.95
CA VAL A 42 13.01 14.45 -16.41
C VAL A 42 12.92 15.91 -16.89
N ILE A 43 13.61 16.22 -17.99
CA ILE A 43 13.42 17.46 -18.73
C ILE A 43 12.57 17.10 -19.94
N LEU A 44 11.40 17.73 -20.04
CA LEU A 44 10.42 17.48 -21.08
C LEU A 44 10.26 18.73 -21.94
N SER A 45 10.08 18.51 -23.24
CA SER A 45 9.68 19.57 -24.17
C SER A 45 8.17 19.73 -24.07
N ALA A 46 7.68 20.97 -23.87
CA ALA A 46 6.25 21.26 -23.81
C ALA A 46 5.49 20.88 -25.10
N SER A 47 6.21 20.68 -26.21
CA SER A 47 5.60 20.21 -27.47
C SER A 47 5.43 18.68 -27.52
N ASP A 48 6.17 17.95 -26.68
CA ASP A 48 6.15 16.49 -26.59
C ASP A 48 5.32 16.00 -25.38
N ASP A 49 4.97 16.90 -24.46
CA ASP A 49 4.18 16.63 -23.25
C ASP A 49 2.67 16.71 -23.57
N LEU A 50 2.19 15.72 -24.33
CA LEU A 50 0.76 15.42 -24.35
C LEU A 50 0.46 14.69 -23.04
N GLU A 51 -0.53 15.17 -22.29
CA GLU A 51 -1.04 14.46 -21.12
C GLU A 51 -1.21 12.98 -21.47
N PRO A 52 -0.70 12.07 -20.62
CA PRO A 52 -0.76 10.67 -20.93
C PRO A 52 -2.22 10.27 -21.15
N TYR A 53 -2.53 9.71 -22.32
CA TYR A 53 -3.90 9.33 -22.68
C TYR A 53 -4.38 8.06 -21.94
N TRP A 54 -3.46 7.34 -21.27
CA TRP A 54 -3.76 6.07 -20.62
C TRP A 54 -4.88 6.14 -19.55
N PRO A 55 -5.09 7.21 -18.75
CA PRO A 55 -6.17 7.23 -17.76
C PRO A 55 -7.55 7.21 -18.43
N VAL A 56 -7.71 8.00 -19.50
CA VAL A 56 -8.93 8.06 -20.30
C VAL A 56 -9.18 6.73 -21.00
N GLU A 57 -8.12 6.14 -21.58
CA GLU A 57 -8.18 4.83 -22.23
C GLU A 57 -8.61 3.72 -21.27
N ILE A 58 -7.95 3.62 -20.10
CA ILE A 58 -8.28 2.60 -19.09
C ILE A 58 -9.70 2.79 -18.58
N ARG A 59 -10.12 4.03 -18.29
CA ARG A 59 -11.48 4.33 -17.81
C ARG A 59 -12.53 3.87 -18.83
N ARG A 60 -12.40 4.29 -20.09
CA ARG A 60 -13.36 3.96 -21.15
C ARG A 60 -13.48 2.45 -21.38
N GLU A 61 -12.37 1.72 -21.39
CA GLU A 61 -12.40 0.26 -21.55
C GLU A 61 -13.08 -0.41 -20.35
N LEU A 62 -12.79 0.02 -19.11
CA LEU A 62 -13.45 -0.53 -17.92
C LEU A 62 -14.97 -0.26 -17.91
N GLU A 63 -15.40 0.95 -18.29
CA GLU A 63 -16.82 1.32 -18.42
C GLU A 63 -17.53 0.44 -19.45
N ARG A 64 -16.87 0.19 -20.58
CA ARG A 64 -17.38 -0.73 -21.62
C ARG A 64 -17.66 -2.11 -21.03
N TYR A 65 -16.71 -2.70 -20.29
CA TYR A 65 -16.89 -4.00 -19.65
C TYR A 65 -17.99 -4.01 -18.57
N LYS A 66 -18.27 -2.88 -17.92
CA LYS A 66 -19.41 -2.76 -16.98
C LYS A 66 -20.77 -2.75 -17.70
N SER A 67 -20.84 -2.09 -18.85
CA SER A 67 -22.11 -1.86 -19.57
C SER A 67 -22.67 -3.07 -20.32
N GLU A 68 -21.82 -4.05 -20.68
CA GLU A 68 -22.17 -5.14 -21.61
C GLU A 68 -22.91 -6.35 -20.96
N GLY A 69 -23.33 -6.25 -19.70
CA GLY A 69 -24.06 -7.33 -19.00
C GLY A 69 -23.17 -8.50 -18.59
N LEU A 70 -23.73 -9.73 -18.50
CA LEU A 70 -22.94 -10.91 -18.12
C LEU A 70 -21.90 -11.25 -19.21
N PRO A 71 -20.60 -11.36 -18.88
CA PRO A 71 -19.56 -11.52 -19.88
C PRO A 71 -19.59 -12.89 -20.56
N ASN A 72 -19.62 -12.85 -21.89
CA ASN A 72 -19.43 -14.05 -22.72
C ASN A 72 -17.93 -14.43 -22.80
N SER A 73 -17.64 -15.60 -23.38
CA SER A 73 -16.26 -16.11 -23.47
C SER A 73 -15.31 -15.19 -24.25
N GLN A 74 -15.79 -14.46 -25.26
CA GLN A 74 -14.98 -13.53 -26.04
C GLN A 74 -14.63 -12.31 -25.19
N MET A 75 -15.62 -11.71 -24.53
CA MET A 75 -15.41 -10.57 -23.63
C MET A 75 -14.42 -10.88 -22.51
N LYS A 76 -14.48 -12.10 -21.95
CA LYS A 76 -13.51 -12.56 -20.96
C LYS A 76 -12.09 -12.64 -21.52
N ALA A 77 -11.92 -13.16 -22.74
CA ALA A 77 -10.62 -13.21 -23.39
C ALA A 77 -10.07 -11.80 -23.67
N ASP A 78 -10.92 -10.89 -24.16
CA ASP A 78 -10.57 -9.50 -24.40
C ASP A 78 -10.18 -8.79 -23.09
N PHE A 79 -10.91 -9.05 -22.00
CA PHE A 79 -10.61 -8.48 -20.69
C PHE A 79 -9.26 -8.96 -20.13
N VAL A 80 -8.89 -10.24 -20.35
CA VAL A 80 -7.54 -10.73 -20.02
C VAL A 80 -6.47 -9.95 -20.78
N HIS A 81 -6.67 -9.72 -22.08
CA HIS A 81 -5.73 -8.95 -22.90
C HIS A 81 -5.58 -7.50 -22.42
N PHE A 82 -6.69 -6.89 -22.01
CA PHE A 82 -6.71 -5.53 -21.46
C PHE A 82 -5.97 -5.47 -20.10
N MET A 83 -6.21 -6.42 -19.19
CA MET A 83 -5.45 -6.53 -17.94
C MET A 83 -3.93 -6.69 -18.17
N ASP A 84 -3.55 -7.49 -19.18
CA ASP A 84 -2.15 -7.62 -19.61
C ASP A 84 -1.57 -6.32 -20.16
N GLU A 85 -2.38 -5.54 -20.88
CA GLU A 85 -1.98 -4.25 -21.40
C GLU A 85 -1.70 -3.25 -20.29
N ILE A 86 -2.53 -3.19 -19.25
CA ILE A 86 -2.29 -2.33 -18.07
C ILE A 86 -0.93 -2.62 -17.45
N LEU A 87 -0.62 -3.91 -17.20
CA LEU A 87 0.68 -4.30 -16.62
C LEU A 87 1.86 -3.95 -17.55
N ARG A 88 1.68 -4.11 -18.87
CA ARG A 88 2.70 -3.73 -19.86
C ARG A 88 2.92 -2.22 -19.90
N LYS A 89 1.85 -1.41 -19.85
CA LYS A 89 1.94 0.05 -19.78
C LYS A 89 2.65 0.46 -18.50
N ALA A 90 2.25 -0.04 -17.34
CA ALA A 90 2.92 0.24 -16.06
C ALA A 90 4.43 -0.05 -16.10
N ALA A 91 4.83 -1.21 -16.66
CA ALA A 91 6.24 -1.57 -16.82
C ALA A 91 6.99 -0.67 -17.82
N SER A 92 6.34 -0.31 -18.94
CA SER A 92 6.94 0.54 -19.99
C SER A 92 7.15 1.98 -19.53
N TYR A 93 6.16 2.54 -18.81
CA TYR A 93 6.22 3.88 -18.25
C TYR A 93 7.03 3.93 -16.95
N LYS A 94 7.37 2.78 -16.36
CA LYS A 94 7.95 2.66 -15.00
C LYS A 94 7.11 3.36 -13.95
N ASP A 95 5.80 3.29 -14.12
CA ASP A 95 4.82 3.96 -13.28
C ASP A 95 3.83 2.95 -12.73
N GLU A 96 3.99 2.64 -11.44
CA GLU A 96 3.09 1.76 -10.71
C GLU A 96 1.73 2.42 -10.42
N GLY A 97 1.65 3.75 -10.53
CA GLY A 97 0.41 4.52 -10.42
C GLY A 97 -0.64 4.09 -11.44
N ILE A 98 -0.22 3.61 -12.62
CA ILE A 98 -1.12 3.06 -13.64
C ILE A 98 -1.89 1.85 -13.11
N VAL A 99 -1.22 0.97 -12.35
CA VAL A 99 -1.87 -0.21 -11.75
C VAL A 99 -2.83 0.21 -10.64
N LYS A 100 -2.41 1.15 -9.77
CA LYS A 100 -3.27 1.69 -8.72
C LYS A 100 -4.53 2.33 -9.29
N PHE A 101 -4.38 3.16 -10.32
CA PHE A 101 -5.50 3.80 -11.02
C PHE A 101 -6.45 2.76 -11.58
N ALA A 102 -5.94 1.74 -12.27
CA ALA A 102 -6.77 0.66 -12.80
C ALA A 102 -7.55 -0.05 -11.68
N VAL A 103 -6.88 -0.44 -10.58
CA VAL A 103 -7.52 -1.08 -9.44
C VAL A 103 -8.59 -0.18 -8.81
N ARG A 104 -8.33 1.13 -8.68
CA ARG A 104 -9.30 2.12 -8.18
C ARG A 104 -10.53 2.21 -9.08
N LYS A 105 -10.33 2.34 -10.40
CA LYS A 105 -11.43 2.42 -11.35
C LYS A 105 -12.24 1.13 -11.45
N MET A 106 -11.58 -0.02 -11.31
CA MET A 106 -12.29 -1.30 -11.17
C MET A 106 -13.17 -1.33 -9.92
N ASP A 107 -12.71 -0.70 -8.82
CA ASP A 107 -13.47 -0.56 -7.58
C ASP A 107 -14.71 0.31 -7.76
N GLU A 108 -14.52 1.53 -8.27
CA GLU A 108 -15.60 2.50 -8.51
C GLU A 108 -16.71 1.93 -9.40
N LEU A 109 -16.33 1.17 -10.43
CA LEU A 109 -17.27 0.53 -11.35
C LEU A 109 -17.83 -0.79 -10.81
N ALA A 110 -17.36 -1.25 -9.64
CA ALA A 110 -17.73 -2.50 -8.99
C ALA A 110 -17.73 -3.69 -9.97
N ILE A 111 -16.67 -3.85 -10.76
CA ILE A 111 -16.55 -4.92 -11.77
C ILE A 111 -16.00 -6.25 -11.21
N TRP A 112 -15.70 -6.25 -9.91
CA TRP A 112 -15.07 -7.37 -9.22
C TRP A 112 -15.84 -8.69 -9.37
N THR A 113 -17.17 -8.63 -9.34
CA THR A 113 -17.99 -9.83 -9.22
C THR A 113 -18.02 -10.64 -10.51
N GLU A 114 -18.10 -9.97 -11.66
CA GLU A 114 -18.27 -10.57 -12.97
C GLU A 114 -16.96 -11.14 -13.53
N TYR A 115 -15.83 -10.55 -13.12
CA TYR A 115 -14.50 -10.83 -13.69
C TYR A 115 -13.45 -11.30 -12.66
N TRP A 116 -13.86 -11.71 -11.45
CA TRP A 116 -12.92 -12.10 -10.39
C TRP A 116 -11.89 -13.15 -10.83
N ASP A 117 -12.31 -14.12 -11.66
CA ASP A 117 -11.47 -15.18 -12.20
C ASP A 117 -10.31 -14.66 -13.06
N ILE A 118 -10.43 -13.44 -13.59
CA ILE A 118 -9.40 -12.75 -14.38
C ILE A 118 -8.66 -11.71 -13.52
N ILE A 119 -9.40 -11.00 -12.66
CA ILE A 119 -8.85 -9.96 -11.79
C ILE A 119 -7.91 -10.54 -10.74
N GLU A 120 -8.22 -11.69 -10.12
CA GLU A 120 -7.36 -12.26 -9.09
C GLU A 120 -5.94 -12.59 -9.62
N PRO A 121 -5.79 -13.29 -10.77
CA PRO A 121 -4.47 -13.44 -11.41
C PRO A 121 -3.77 -12.11 -11.75
N PHE A 122 -4.52 -11.09 -12.17
CA PHE A 122 -3.97 -9.75 -12.42
C PHE A 122 -3.42 -9.13 -11.12
N LEU A 123 -4.17 -9.17 -10.02
CA LEU A 123 -3.74 -8.64 -8.72
C LEU A 123 -2.51 -9.37 -8.18
N VAL A 124 -2.42 -10.70 -8.38
CA VAL A 124 -1.23 -11.47 -8.03
C VAL A 124 0.00 -10.98 -8.80
N ARG A 125 -0.15 -10.73 -10.11
CA ARG A 125 0.94 -10.20 -10.93
C ARG A 125 1.27 -8.76 -10.57
N ALA A 126 0.29 -7.95 -10.20
CA ALA A 126 0.48 -6.61 -9.69
C ALA A 126 1.37 -6.64 -8.44
N ALA A 127 0.95 -7.40 -7.42
CA ALA A 127 1.66 -7.51 -6.14
C ALA A 127 3.11 -8.02 -6.25
N ILE A 128 3.38 -8.93 -7.19
CA ILE A 128 4.74 -9.50 -7.37
C ILE A 128 5.67 -8.55 -8.13
N ASN A 129 5.15 -7.83 -9.14
CA ASN A 129 6.00 -7.06 -10.06
C ASN A 129 6.01 -5.56 -9.78
N PHE A 130 5.02 -5.05 -9.03
CA PHE A 130 4.82 -3.64 -8.72
C PHE A 130 4.60 -3.49 -7.21
N PRO A 131 5.68 -3.49 -6.41
CA PRO A 131 5.59 -3.54 -4.95
C PRO A 131 4.82 -2.38 -4.34
N HIS A 132 4.88 -1.18 -4.92
CA HIS A 132 4.16 -0.04 -4.37
C HIS A 132 2.64 -0.16 -4.50
N CYS A 133 2.12 -1.16 -5.21
CA CYS A 133 0.68 -1.46 -5.32
C CYS A 133 0.12 -2.34 -4.20
N TRP A 134 0.95 -2.79 -3.25
CA TRP A 134 0.53 -3.71 -2.19
C TRP A 134 -0.62 -3.18 -1.34
N ASP A 135 -0.68 -1.87 -1.11
CA ASP A 135 -1.74 -1.19 -0.37
C ASP A 135 -3.12 -1.31 -1.03
N TYR A 136 -3.18 -1.24 -2.36
CA TYR A 136 -4.41 -1.42 -3.12
C TYR A 136 -4.78 -2.90 -3.23
N VAL A 137 -3.81 -3.75 -3.58
CA VAL A 137 -4.04 -5.19 -3.74
C VAL A 137 -4.50 -5.82 -2.43
N ALA A 138 -3.84 -5.51 -1.31
CA ALA A 138 -4.20 -6.06 -0.02
C ALA A 138 -5.64 -5.72 0.37
N ARG A 139 -6.06 -4.45 0.22
CA ARG A 139 -7.43 -4.03 0.51
C ARG A 139 -8.46 -4.78 -0.32
N VAL A 140 -8.25 -4.89 -1.64
CA VAL A 140 -9.17 -5.60 -2.55
C VAL A 140 -9.31 -7.07 -2.18
N VAL A 141 -8.21 -7.74 -1.87
CA VAL A 141 -8.24 -9.17 -1.54
C VAL A 141 -8.86 -9.40 -0.16
N ALA A 142 -8.51 -8.59 0.85
CA ALA A 142 -9.11 -8.66 2.18
C ALA A 142 -10.61 -8.41 2.13
N TRP A 143 -11.04 -7.36 1.42
CA TRP A 143 -12.46 -7.10 1.17
C TRP A 143 -13.15 -8.30 0.51
N ARG A 144 -12.53 -8.83 -0.56
CA ARG A 144 -13.11 -9.95 -1.28
C ARG A 144 -13.25 -11.20 -0.41
N ASN A 145 -12.30 -11.45 0.49
CA ASN A 145 -12.33 -12.58 1.42
C ASN A 145 -13.50 -12.51 2.42
N VAL A 146 -13.95 -11.30 2.76
CA VAL A 146 -15.12 -11.08 3.62
C VAL A 146 -16.42 -11.21 2.81
N VAL A 147 -16.48 -10.56 1.65
CA VAL A 147 -17.72 -10.48 0.85
C VAL A 147 -18.01 -11.79 0.10
N LYS A 148 -16.98 -12.48 -0.39
CA LYS A 148 -17.05 -13.80 -1.06
C LYS A 148 -15.76 -14.58 -0.78
N SER A 149 -15.39 -15.49 -1.67
CA SER A 149 -14.16 -16.27 -1.55
C SER A 149 -13.03 -15.74 -2.43
N ILE A 150 -11.81 -16.03 -1.99
CA ILE A 150 -10.55 -15.88 -2.72
C ILE A 150 -9.83 -17.25 -2.77
N ASP A 151 -8.81 -17.36 -3.61
CA ASP A 151 -7.85 -18.48 -3.52
C ASP A 151 -6.85 -18.21 -2.39
N GLN A 152 -7.26 -18.52 -1.16
CA GLN A 152 -6.48 -18.24 0.05
C GLN A 152 -5.09 -18.89 0.01
N LYS A 153 -4.97 -20.11 -0.54
CA LYS A 153 -3.69 -20.81 -0.69
C LYS A 153 -2.75 -20.02 -1.60
N LYS A 154 -3.24 -19.57 -2.75
CA LYS A 154 -2.48 -18.72 -3.68
C LYS A 154 -2.02 -17.43 -3.01
N TRP A 155 -2.90 -16.75 -2.26
CA TRP A 155 -2.52 -15.51 -1.58
C TRP A 155 -1.48 -15.71 -0.47
N ILE A 156 -1.55 -16.80 0.28
CA ILE A 156 -0.49 -17.17 1.22
C ILE A 156 0.85 -17.33 0.49
N GLU A 157 0.90 -18.05 -0.63
CA GLU A 157 2.13 -18.22 -1.42
C GLU A 157 2.68 -16.89 -1.97
N VAL A 158 1.80 -15.98 -2.40
CA VAL A 158 2.16 -14.65 -2.93
C VAL A 158 2.72 -13.76 -1.82
N ILE A 159 2.09 -13.74 -0.65
CA ILE A 159 2.55 -13.01 0.53
C ILE A 159 3.93 -13.53 0.95
N ASP A 160 4.10 -14.85 1.07
CA ASP A 160 5.36 -15.49 1.46
C ASP A 160 6.50 -15.06 0.54
N LYS A 161 6.24 -15.11 -0.78
CA LYS A 161 7.19 -14.67 -1.81
C LYS A 161 7.53 -13.18 -1.68
N SER A 162 6.53 -12.33 -1.51
CA SER A 162 6.73 -10.88 -1.40
C SER A 162 7.54 -10.50 -0.18
N ILE A 163 7.23 -11.09 0.99
CA ILE A 163 8.00 -10.82 2.20
C ILE A 163 9.44 -11.30 2.02
N ARG A 164 9.67 -12.49 1.46
CA ARG A 164 11.04 -12.99 1.20
C ARG A 164 11.85 -12.10 0.24
N GLN A 165 11.18 -11.48 -0.74
CA GLN A 165 11.82 -10.54 -1.67
C GLN A 165 12.20 -9.22 -0.98
N ASN A 166 11.34 -8.72 -0.10
CA ASN A 166 11.46 -7.38 0.48
C ASN A 166 12.17 -7.33 1.85
N VAL A 167 12.16 -8.42 2.62
CA VAL A 167 12.72 -8.48 4.00
C VAL A 167 14.23 -8.22 4.05
N LYS A 168 14.96 -8.44 2.95
CA LYS A 168 16.40 -8.17 2.88
C LYS A 168 16.71 -6.68 2.70
N SER A 169 15.80 -5.95 2.05
CA SER A 169 15.98 -4.53 1.74
C SER A 169 15.32 -3.61 2.76
N GLY A 170 14.56 -4.15 3.72
CA GLY A 170 13.86 -3.35 4.73
C GLY A 170 12.73 -2.51 4.15
N HIS A 171 12.08 -2.97 3.07
CA HIS A 171 10.92 -2.30 2.48
C HIS A 171 9.68 -2.53 3.36
N ASP A 172 9.64 -1.81 4.48
CA ASP A 172 8.68 -2.05 5.54
C ASP A 172 7.22 -1.84 5.12
N SER A 173 6.94 -0.92 4.19
CA SER A 173 5.57 -0.63 3.75
C SER A 173 4.93 -1.83 3.07
N GLU A 174 5.62 -2.41 2.09
CA GLU A 174 5.15 -3.57 1.32
C GLU A 174 5.02 -4.80 2.21
N ILE A 175 5.97 -5.00 3.13
CA ILE A 175 5.91 -6.10 4.11
C ILE A 175 4.73 -5.89 5.07
N SER A 176 4.49 -4.67 5.54
CA SER A 176 3.34 -4.35 6.39
C SER A 176 2.01 -4.68 5.71
N TRP A 177 1.82 -4.30 4.46
CA TRP A 177 0.60 -4.61 3.71
C TRP A 177 0.45 -6.10 3.41
N ALA A 178 1.54 -6.80 3.08
CA ALA A 178 1.51 -8.24 2.85
C ALA A 178 1.18 -9.02 4.15
N LEU A 179 1.76 -8.63 5.28
CA LEU A 179 1.44 -9.20 6.60
C LEU A 179 0.02 -8.84 7.02
N TRP A 180 -0.42 -7.60 6.81
CA TRP A 180 -1.80 -7.20 7.10
C TRP A 180 -2.79 -8.05 6.31
N LEU A 181 -2.56 -8.27 5.01
CA LEU A 181 -3.40 -9.18 4.22
C LEU A 181 -3.38 -10.61 4.80
N LEU A 182 -2.21 -11.11 5.20
CA LEU A 182 -2.10 -12.44 5.82
C LEU A 182 -2.96 -12.56 7.08
N LYS A 183 -2.99 -11.50 7.89
CA LYS A 183 -3.83 -11.40 9.08
C LYS A 183 -5.31 -11.42 8.70
N GLU A 184 -5.74 -10.62 7.71
CA GLU A 184 -7.15 -10.54 7.28
C GLU A 184 -7.68 -11.84 6.67
N ILE A 185 -6.80 -12.61 6.02
CA ILE A 185 -7.16 -13.94 5.49
C ILE A 185 -6.90 -15.06 6.51
N GLU A 186 -6.56 -14.74 7.76
CA GLU A 186 -6.24 -15.69 8.83
C GLU A 186 -5.21 -16.76 8.44
N GLY A 187 -4.21 -16.37 7.63
CA GLY A 187 -3.18 -17.27 7.12
C GLY A 187 -2.05 -17.53 8.13
N PRO A 188 -1.38 -18.70 8.07
CA PRO A 188 -0.22 -18.99 8.90
C PRO A 188 1.01 -18.21 8.40
N LEU A 189 1.83 -17.73 9.35
CA LEU A 189 3.13 -17.15 9.04
C LEU A 189 4.25 -18.17 9.26
N ASP A 190 5.08 -18.37 8.24
CA ASP A 190 6.26 -19.24 8.28
C ASP A 190 7.26 -18.78 9.35
N LYS A 191 7.91 -19.74 10.02
CA LYS A 191 8.82 -19.45 11.15
C LYS A 191 10.02 -18.62 10.69
N GLU A 192 10.64 -19.00 9.58
CA GLU A 192 11.83 -18.34 9.06
C GLU A 192 11.50 -16.91 8.61
N ILE A 193 10.32 -16.68 8.02
CA ILE A 193 9.86 -15.32 7.70
C ILE A 193 9.61 -14.52 8.97
N PHE A 194 8.88 -15.09 9.93
CA PHE A 194 8.58 -14.43 11.19
C PHE A 194 9.85 -13.94 11.89
N GLU A 195 10.85 -14.83 12.03
CA GLU A 195 12.15 -14.47 12.62
C GLU A 195 12.88 -13.41 11.78
N ALA A 196 12.84 -13.49 10.45
CA ALA A 196 13.47 -12.51 9.58
C ALA A 196 12.83 -11.12 9.72
N VAL A 197 11.50 -11.03 9.74
CA VAL A 197 10.76 -9.77 9.95
C VAL A 197 11.13 -9.17 11.30
N LEU A 198 11.07 -9.96 12.38
CA LEU A 198 11.38 -9.50 13.74
C LEU A 198 12.82 -9.03 13.93
N LEU A 199 13.76 -9.44 13.09
CA LEU A 199 15.17 -9.08 13.24
C LEU A 199 15.64 -8.01 12.25
N ARG A 200 14.90 -7.78 11.16
CA ARG A 200 15.37 -6.93 10.05
C ARG A 200 14.45 -5.77 9.68
N CYS A 201 13.14 -5.91 9.91
CA CYS A 201 12.15 -4.90 9.53
C CYS A 201 11.90 -3.90 10.66
N GLY A 202 11.37 -2.74 10.34
CA GLY A 202 10.97 -1.72 11.31
C GLY A 202 9.80 -2.14 12.20
N PRO A 203 9.34 -1.22 13.07
CA PRO A 203 8.39 -1.53 14.13
C PRO A 203 7.04 -2.08 13.64
N MET A 204 6.47 -1.50 12.58
CA MET A 204 5.12 -1.86 12.13
C MET A 204 5.02 -3.30 11.59
N PRO A 205 5.89 -3.76 10.65
CA PRO A 205 5.91 -5.16 10.26
C PRO A 205 6.10 -6.13 11.44
N CYS A 206 6.94 -5.76 12.40
CA CYS A 206 7.20 -6.60 13.57
C CYS A 206 5.94 -6.76 14.45
N LEU A 207 5.19 -5.67 14.69
CA LEU A 207 3.96 -5.72 15.47
C LEU A 207 2.86 -6.56 14.79
N ILE A 208 2.70 -6.41 13.48
CA ILE A 208 1.74 -7.22 12.72
C ILE A 208 2.15 -8.71 12.76
N ALA A 209 3.45 -9.00 12.62
CA ALA A 209 3.95 -10.38 12.71
C ALA A 209 3.72 -11.01 14.10
N LEU A 210 3.88 -10.25 15.18
CA LEU A 210 3.55 -10.69 16.54
C LEU A 210 2.05 -10.94 16.71
N ASP A 211 1.20 -10.09 16.13
CA ASP A 211 -0.26 -10.27 16.17
C ASP A 211 -0.70 -11.53 15.43
N ILE A 212 -0.16 -11.78 14.23
CA ILE A 212 -0.41 -13.02 13.48
C ILE A 212 0.05 -14.24 14.27
N HIS A 213 1.24 -14.17 14.88
CA HIS A 213 1.81 -15.26 15.69
C HIS A 213 0.86 -15.66 16.84
N GLU A 214 0.35 -14.68 17.59
CA GLU A 214 -0.60 -14.94 18.68
C GLU A 214 -1.97 -15.41 18.18
N LYS A 215 -2.56 -14.72 17.18
CA LYS A 215 -3.89 -15.06 16.66
C LYS A 215 -3.92 -16.46 16.04
N SER A 216 -2.91 -16.82 15.25
CA SER A 216 -2.78 -18.15 14.63
C SER A 216 -2.34 -19.26 15.61
N LYS A 217 -1.95 -18.91 16.84
CA LYS A 217 -1.39 -19.82 17.85
C LYS A 217 -0.19 -20.61 17.29
N ALA A 218 0.72 -19.90 16.62
CA ALA A 218 1.85 -20.53 15.95
C ALA A 218 2.69 -21.39 16.92
N PRO A 219 3.14 -22.59 16.50
CA PRO A 219 3.75 -23.58 17.40
C PRO A 219 5.19 -23.24 17.81
N TYR A 220 5.82 -22.28 17.12
CA TYR A 220 7.17 -21.83 17.41
C TYR A 220 7.16 -20.64 18.37
N LYS A 221 8.27 -20.42 19.09
CA LYS A 221 8.40 -19.34 20.07
C LYS A 221 8.92 -18.07 19.42
N ILE A 222 8.58 -16.93 20.02
CA ILE A 222 9.19 -15.64 19.71
C ILE A 222 10.69 -15.71 20.04
N PRO A 223 11.61 -15.28 19.15
CA PRO A 223 13.06 -15.23 19.40
C PRO A 223 13.39 -14.06 20.34
N LYS A 224 12.89 -14.15 21.58
CA LYS A 224 12.87 -13.05 22.54
C LYS A 224 14.25 -12.51 22.85
N GLU A 225 15.24 -13.37 23.04
CA GLU A 225 16.60 -12.96 23.36
C GLU A 225 17.21 -12.11 22.25
N ALA A 226 17.13 -12.58 20.99
CA ALA A 226 17.66 -11.86 19.83
C ALA A 226 16.90 -10.54 19.57
N LEU A 227 15.58 -10.54 19.77
CA LEU A 227 14.78 -9.32 19.68
C LEU A 227 15.15 -8.31 20.77
N LEU A 228 15.34 -8.75 22.01
CA LEU A 228 15.77 -7.89 23.12
C LEU A 228 17.20 -7.38 22.97
N GLU A 229 18.07 -8.11 22.26
CA GLU A 229 19.40 -7.65 21.88
C GLU A 229 19.32 -6.57 20.79
N ARG A 230 18.52 -6.80 19.75
CA ARG A 230 18.23 -5.81 18.69
C ARG A 230 17.69 -4.49 19.26
N LEU A 231 16.82 -4.56 20.27
CA LEU A 231 16.21 -3.40 20.91
C LEU A 231 17.20 -2.58 21.76
N GLY A 232 18.30 -3.18 22.21
CA GLY A 232 19.31 -2.51 23.04
C GLY A 232 18.83 -2.14 24.45
N ASP A 233 19.57 -1.23 25.08
CA ASP A 233 19.40 -0.89 26.51
C ASP A 233 18.46 0.31 26.76
N GLN A 234 18.06 1.04 25.71
CA GLN A 234 17.13 2.18 25.80
C GLN A 234 16.13 2.20 24.62
N PRO A 235 15.34 1.13 24.41
CA PRO A 235 14.54 1.02 23.19
C PRO A 235 13.48 2.11 23.01
N MET A 236 13.01 2.74 24.11
CA MET A 236 12.00 3.82 24.08
C MET A 236 12.55 5.14 23.53
N LEU A 237 13.87 5.29 23.45
CA LEU A 237 14.53 6.46 22.87
C LEU A 237 15.09 6.17 21.47
N SER A 238 14.79 5.00 20.91
CA SER A 238 15.30 4.55 19.62
C SER A 238 14.22 4.56 18.55
N ASN A 239 14.60 4.32 17.29
CA ASN A 239 13.66 4.10 16.19
C ASN A 239 12.71 2.90 16.43
N ASN A 240 13.02 2.01 17.38
CA ASN A 240 12.19 0.87 17.74
C ASN A 240 11.27 1.13 18.95
N TRP A 241 11.08 2.40 19.36
CA TRP A 241 10.25 2.73 20.52
C TRP A 241 8.84 2.15 20.43
N LEU A 242 8.24 2.19 19.24
CA LEU A 242 6.88 1.70 19.00
C LEU A 242 6.79 0.17 19.22
N LEU A 243 7.73 -0.57 18.65
CA LEU A 243 7.83 -2.02 18.84
C LEU A 243 8.08 -2.38 20.30
N ALA A 244 8.91 -1.59 21.00
CA ALA A 244 9.21 -1.84 22.39
C ALA A 244 8.03 -1.54 23.32
N TYR A 245 7.32 -0.45 23.06
CA TYR A 245 6.15 -0.02 23.83
C TYR A 245 5.01 -1.02 23.65
N GLU A 246 4.60 -1.29 22.41
CA GLU A 246 3.49 -2.20 22.11
C GLU A 246 3.86 -3.67 22.34
N GLY A 247 5.10 -4.05 22.07
CA GLY A 247 5.64 -5.37 22.38
C GLY A 247 5.54 -5.73 23.86
N ASP A 248 5.78 -4.76 24.75
CA ASP A 248 5.59 -4.96 26.18
C ASP A 248 4.11 -5.01 26.59
N ARG A 249 3.30 -4.09 26.06
CA ARG A 249 1.88 -3.95 26.41
C ARG A 249 1.04 -5.13 25.95
N GLN A 250 1.21 -5.53 24.69
CA GLN A 250 0.27 -6.42 24.01
C GLN A 250 0.83 -7.83 23.79
N PHE A 251 2.15 -7.97 23.68
CA PHE A 251 2.79 -9.22 23.23
C PHE A 251 3.71 -9.86 24.28
N GLY A 252 3.64 -9.40 25.53
CA GLY A 252 4.33 -10.05 26.66
C GLY A 252 5.86 -10.07 26.55
N LEU A 253 6.46 -9.15 25.78
CA LEU A 253 7.92 -9.10 25.61
C LEU A 253 8.66 -8.69 26.89
N LYS A 254 7.96 -8.17 27.91
CA LYS A 254 8.53 -7.78 29.22
C LYS A 254 9.77 -6.88 29.08
N ILE A 255 9.66 -5.86 28.21
CA ILE A 255 10.74 -4.93 27.86
C ILE A 255 10.91 -3.86 28.95
N LYS A 256 9.86 -3.62 29.75
CA LYS A 256 9.89 -2.68 30.89
C LYS A 256 11.09 -2.84 31.82
N SER A 257 11.58 -4.06 32.01
CA SER A 257 12.74 -4.34 32.88
C SER A 257 14.06 -3.75 32.36
N LYS A 258 14.19 -3.51 31.05
CA LYS A 258 15.36 -2.87 30.43
C LYS A 258 15.26 -1.34 30.38
N ASN A 259 14.07 -0.78 30.57
CA ASN A 259 13.78 0.60 30.19
C ASN A 259 13.39 1.48 31.40
N ILE A 260 14.16 1.35 32.50
CA ILE A 260 13.89 1.98 33.81
C ILE A 260 14.10 3.52 33.76
N GLN A 261 14.61 4.07 32.65
CA GLN A 261 14.86 5.50 32.46
C GLN A 261 14.00 6.15 31.35
N GLY A 262 13.00 5.45 30.82
CA GLY A 262 12.08 6.02 29.83
C GLY A 262 11.35 7.23 30.42
N ASN A 263 11.60 8.41 29.85
CA ASN A 263 10.96 9.71 30.09
C ASN A 263 9.58 9.62 30.77
N GLN A 264 9.31 10.46 31.77
CA GLN A 264 8.01 10.62 32.46
C GLN A 264 6.80 10.52 31.50
N PHE A 265 6.98 10.97 30.26
CA PHE A 265 6.10 10.74 29.12
C PHE A 265 5.59 9.29 28.95
N PHE A 266 6.45 8.28 28.83
CA PHE A 266 6.01 6.90 28.59
C PHE A 266 5.27 6.31 29.78
N LYS A 267 5.65 6.72 31.01
CA LYS A 267 4.88 6.34 32.20
C LYS A 267 3.45 6.86 32.11
N GLN A 268 3.27 8.11 31.73
CA GLN A 268 1.95 8.68 31.53
C GLN A 268 1.15 7.92 30.47
N LEU A 269 1.75 7.57 29.33
CA LEU A 269 1.07 6.75 28.31
C LEU A 269 0.63 5.36 28.84
N TYR A 270 1.44 4.72 29.69
CA TYR A 270 1.03 3.47 30.36
C TYR A 270 -0.12 3.70 31.34
N ASP A 271 -0.04 4.74 32.17
CA ASP A 271 -1.04 5.06 33.19
C ASP A 271 -2.39 5.45 32.53
N ASP A 272 -2.36 6.11 31.37
CA ASP A 272 -3.52 6.54 30.58
C ASP A 272 -4.03 5.46 29.60
N ASP A 273 -3.51 4.23 29.67
CA ASP A 273 -3.88 3.09 28.82
C ASP A 273 -3.78 3.34 27.29
N VAL A 274 -2.84 4.19 26.86
CA VAL A 274 -2.68 4.56 25.45
C VAL A 274 -2.09 3.42 24.63
N SER A 275 -2.73 3.08 23.51
CA SER A 275 -2.23 2.13 22.50
C SER A 275 -2.14 2.79 21.13
N PHE A 276 -1.06 2.47 20.40
CA PHE A 276 -0.80 2.88 19.02
C PHE A 276 -1.03 1.76 18.02
N TYR A 277 -1.29 0.53 18.48
CA TYR A 277 -1.59 -0.61 17.63
C TYR A 277 -2.95 -1.20 18.03
N ASN A 278 -3.93 -1.11 17.14
CA ASN A 278 -5.24 -1.73 17.35
C ASN A 278 -5.29 -3.10 16.65
N ARG A 279 -5.38 -4.17 17.46
CA ARG A 279 -5.43 -5.56 16.98
C ARG A 279 -6.74 -5.90 16.27
N ASP A 280 -7.78 -5.14 16.57
CA ASP A 280 -9.16 -5.37 16.14
C ASP A 280 -9.63 -4.24 15.22
N ALA A 281 -8.70 -3.47 14.65
CA ALA A 281 -9.01 -2.52 13.59
C ALA A 281 -9.61 -3.26 12.39
N GLU A 282 -10.79 -2.82 11.98
CA GLU A 282 -11.44 -3.31 10.77
C GLU A 282 -11.15 -2.36 9.59
N SER A 283 -11.27 -2.87 8.36
CA SER A 283 -11.20 -2.00 7.18
C SER A 283 -12.35 -1.01 7.19
N TRP A 284 -12.08 0.27 6.90
CA TRP A 284 -13.08 1.34 6.92
C TRP A 284 -14.29 1.09 6.01
N VAL A 285 -14.13 0.31 4.93
CA VAL A 285 -15.25 -0.06 4.05
C VAL A 285 -16.30 -0.95 4.73
N PHE A 286 -15.99 -1.49 5.90
CA PHE A 286 -16.90 -2.30 6.72
C PHE A 286 -17.32 -1.60 8.02
N GLU A 287 -16.85 -0.38 8.26
CA GLU A 287 -17.22 0.38 9.46
C GLU A 287 -18.70 0.75 9.39
N ASP A 288 -19.43 0.53 10.49
CA ASP A 288 -20.88 0.75 10.62
C ASP A 288 -21.78 -0.07 9.65
N GLU A 289 -21.23 -1.09 8.98
CA GLU A 289 -21.99 -1.95 8.06
C GLU A 289 -22.52 -3.22 8.76
N ASP A 290 -23.85 -3.32 8.89
CA ASP A 290 -24.54 -4.48 9.50
C ASP A 290 -24.37 -5.76 8.67
N ASP A 291 -24.35 -5.66 7.34
CA ASP A 291 -24.13 -6.77 6.41
C ASP A 291 -22.90 -6.51 5.54
N LYS A 292 -21.74 -6.92 6.05
CA LYS A 292 -20.46 -6.84 5.34
C LYS A 292 -20.50 -7.50 3.96
N GLY A 293 -21.35 -8.52 3.74
CA GLY A 293 -21.49 -9.20 2.46
C GLY A 293 -22.17 -8.36 1.37
N SER A 294 -22.80 -7.25 1.74
CA SER A 294 -23.46 -6.33 0.81
C SER A 294 -22.56 -5.19 0.31
N VAL A 295 -21.40 -4.99 0.95
CA VAL A 295 -20.44 -3.92 0.63
C VAL A 295 -19.87 -4.13 -0.77
N LYS A 296 -20.09 -3.16 -1.66
CA LYS A 296 -19.73 -3.25 -3.08
C LYS A 296 -18.31 -2.80 -3.41
N PHE A 297 -17.71 -1.98 -2.55
CA PHE A 297 -16.44 -1.30 -2.79
C PHE A 297 -15.40 -1.78 -1.79
N ALA A 298 -14.19 -2.01 -2.27
CA ALA A 298 -13.08 -2.53 -1.50
C ALA A 298 -12.17 -1.45 -0.92
N ILE A 299 -12.17 -0.26 -1.52
CA ILE A 299 -11.28 0.83 -1.17
C ILE A 299 -12.12 2.03 -0.73
N GLU A 300 -11.80 2.56 0.44
CA GLU A 300 -12.42 3.77 1.00
C GLU A 300 -12.42 4.92 -0.02
N LYS A 301 -13.49 5.72 -0.07
CA LYS A 301 -13.48 6.98 -0.82
C LYS A 301 -12.44 7.89 -0.15
N GLY A 302 -11.40 8.27 -0.88
CA GLY A 302 -10.29 9.02 -0.31
C GLY A 302 -10.72 10.44 0.02
N ALA A 303 -10.34 10.94 1.21
CA ALA A 303 -10.32 12.37 1.52
C ALA A 303 -8.95 13.00 1.19
N GLY A 304 -8.13 12.37 0.33
CA GLY A 304 -6.73 12.71 0.10
C GLY A 304 -6.44 13.18 -1.33
N GLY A 305 -5.76 14.31 -1.47
CA GLY A 305 -5.56 15.06 -2.73
C GLY A 305 -4.81 14.38 -3.89
N TYR A 306 -4.31 13.14 -3.74
CA TYR A 306 -3.85 12.36 -4.91
C TYR A 306 -5.03 11.95 -5.80
N ASP A 307 -6.22 11.77 -5.23
CA ASP A 307 -7.44 11.43 -5.95
C ASP A 307 -7.93 12.62 -6.82
N SER A 308 -7.62 13.86 -6.42
CA SER A 308 -8.07 15.09 -7.11
C SER A 308 -7.39 15.40 -8.46
N LEU A 309 -6.31 14.69 -8.82
CA LEU A 309 -5.60 14.95 -10.07
C LEU A 309 -6.23 14.26 -11.29
N TYR A 310 -7.18 13.35 -11.07
CA TYR A 310 -7.88 12.60 -12.14
C TYR A 310 -9.41 12.58 -11.98
N GLU A 311 -9.92 13.25 -10.95
CA GLU A 311 -11.33 13.64 -10.86
C GLU A 311 -11.50 14.90 -11.73
N ASP A 312 -11.86 14.68 -13.00
CA ASP A 312 -12.53 15.72 -13.78
C ASP A 312 -13.73 16.20 -12.96
N GLY A 313 -13.83 17.52 -12.80
CA GLY A 313 -14.91 18.17 -12.08
C GLY A 313 -16.26 17.90 -12.75
N ASP A 314 -16.98 16.91 -12.23
CA ASP A 314 -18.42 16.80 -12.32
C ASP A 314 -18.98 17.13 -10.92
N ASP A 315 -18.95 18.43 -10.57
CA ASP A 315 -19.87 18.98 -9.57
C ASP A 315 -20.86 19.86 -10.33
N ASP A 316 -22.14 19.53 -10.12
CA ASP A 316 -23.33 20.05 -10.76
C ASP A 316 -23.49 21.58 -10.68
N ASP A 317 -23.89 22.20 -11.78
CA ASP A 317 -24.64 23.47 -11.82
C ASP A 317 -25.74 23.32 -12.88
N ASP A 318 -26.78 22.56 -12.55
CA ASP A 318 -28.11 22.64 -13.20
C ASP A 318 -29.15 22.93 -12.10
N ASP A 319 -29.08 24.14 -11.55
CA ASP A 319 -30.17 24.80 -10.84
C ASP A 319 -30.30 26.22 -11.40
N ASP A 320 -30.93 26.33 -12.57
CA ASP A 320 -31.58 27.57 -13.04
C ASP A 320 -32.55 27.23 -14.20
N GLU A 321 -33.81 26.92 -13.86
CA GLU A 321 -34.93 27.11 -14.79
C GLU A 321 -36.01 28.01 -14.16
N PHE A 322 -36.46 28.94 -15.00
CA PHE A 322 -37.33 30.10 -14.78
C PHE A 322 -38.75 29.81 -14.29
#